data_AF-A0A922MBL8-F1
#
_entry.id   AF-A0A922MBL8-F1
#
_cell.length_a   1.000
_cell.length_b   1.000
_cell.length_c   1.000
_cell.angle_alpha   90.00
_cell.angle_beta   90.00
_cell.angle_gamma   90.00
#
_symmetry.space_group_name_H-M   'P 1'
#
loop_
_entity.id
_entity.type
_entity.pdbx_description
1 polymer ?
#
loop_
_entity_poly.entity_id
_entity_poly.type
_entity_poly.pdbx_seq_one_letter_code
_entity_poly.pdbx_strand_id
1 'polypeptide(L)'
;MTVLVSLFYLLFSICVVYPPTEFVSAGFTIAQLFESFLGSENINFIGYHMKRTTITALIHSALPLGYVFTLLCSGERNPWLPAAAAATAIIPLLMCYRLLCWWENGQAKHPVVKSLLAYVTPGTDWRVVAANLNIEFRNVDKVSIQLNTTSRFVATENWLIKISPYKLNVVKQGDCTLVATATDSHNLTASGEDEVQYVNIEAIPTRDDVERFTFRISTVALRDLQPRLSQPVRVPDHISLLPTLIERFVNVFKHYVEQNPVYYIDQVSEDIILLQIVVHDYKVLILQQYEYNR
;
A
#
# COMPACT_ATOMS: atom_id res chain seq x y z
N MET A 1 34.69 6.69 -19.93
CA MET A 1 34.57 7.26 -18.57
C MET A 1 33.23 7.95 -18.38
N THR A 2 32.86 8.91 -19.23
CA THR A 2 31.57 9.63 -19.17
C THR A 2 30.34 8.71 -19.16
N VAL A 3 30.26 7.75 -20.11
CA VAL A 3 29.15 6.78 -20.16
C VAL A 3 29.00 6.00 -18.85
N LEU A 4 30.11 5.57 -18.25
CA LEU A 4 30.10 4.83 -16.99
C LEU A 4 29.59 5.71 -15.84
N VAL A 5 30.05 6.96 -15.75
CA VAL A 5 29.59 7.93 -14.75
C VAL A 5 28.10 8.20 -14.92
N SER A 6 27.62 8.37 -16.16
CA SER A 6 26.20 8.58 -16.47
C SER A 6 25.34 7.39 -16.08
N LEU A 7 25.77 6.16 -16.41
CA LEU A 7 25.04 4.95 -16.04
C LEU A 7 25.01 4.76 -14.52
N PHE A 8 26.12 5.02 -13.83
CA PHE A 8 26.17 4.95 -12.37
C PHE A 8 25.24 5.99 -11.73
N TYR A 9 25.25 7.23 -12.21
CA TYR A 9 24.37 8.28 -11.68
C TYR A 9 22.89 7.99 -11.95
N LEU A 10 22.57 7.43 -13.12
CA LEU A 10 21.22 7.01 -13.45
C LEU A 10 20.73 5.93 -12.49
N LEU A 11 21.55 4.89 -12.27
CA LEU A 11 21.23 3.82 -11.32
C LEU A 11 21.06 4.37 -9.90
N PHE A 12 21.97 5.24 -9.47
CA PHE A 12 21.86 5.93 -8.18
C PHE A 12 20.56 6.73 -8.05
N SER A 13 20.19 7.48 -9.09
CA SER A 13 18.95 8.27 -9.11
C SER A 13 17.71 7.39 -9.01
N ILE A 14 17.70 6.26 -9.71
CA ILE A 14 16.61 5.27 -9.61
C ILE A 14 16.52 4.73 -8.17
N CYS A 15 17.65 4.38 -7.55
CA CYS A 15 17.68 3.92 -6.15
C CYS A 15 17.27 5.00 -5.15
N VAL A 16 17.48 6.28 -5.42
CA VAL A 16 17.00 7.37 -4.55
C VAL A 16 15.47 7.52 -4.67
N VAL A 17 14.93 7.46 -5.90
CA VAL A 17 13.49 7.67 -6.15
C VAL A 17 12.66 6.43 -5.77
N TYR A 18 13.18 5.24 -6.08
CA TYR A 18 12.59 3.94 -5.78
C TYR A 18 13.64 3.07 -5.07
N PRO A 19 13.85 3.25 -3.76
CA PRO A 19 14.85 2.51 -3.02
C PRO A 19 14.55 1.01 -3.07
N PRO A 20 15.52 0.18 -3.50
CA PRO A 20 15.37 -1.26 -3.43
C PRO A 20 15.42 -1.74 -1.98
N THR A 21 15.05 -2.99 -1.74
CA THR A 21 14.95 -3.56 -0.38
C THR A 21 16.27 -3.46 0.39
N GLU A 22 17.40 -3.60 -0.28
CA GLU A 22 18.74 -3.49 0.31
C GLU A 22 18.99 -2.07 0.84
N PHE A 23 18.54 -1.03 0.10
CA PHE A 23 18.67 0.36 0.53
C PHE A 23 17.77 0.66 1.72
N VAL A 24 16.55 0.13 1.71
CA VAL A 24 15.61 0.24 2.84
C VAL A 24 16.18 -0.43 4.09
N SER A 25 16.74 -1.64 3.95
CA SER A 25 17.37 -2.39 5.04
C SER A 25 18.65 -1.72 5.56
N ALA A 26 19.43 -1.08 4.67
CA ALA A 26 20.64 -0.36 5.04
C ALA A 26 20.40 1.02 5.65
N GLY A 27 19.14 1.47 5.74
CA GLY A 27 18.82 2.79 6.28
C GLY A 27 18.94 3.94 5.26
N PHE A 28 19.20 3.63 3.98
CA PHE A 28 19.41 4.62 2.93
C PHE A 28 18.10 5.03 2.26
N THR A 29 17.18 5.58 3.08
CA THR A 29 15.94 6.18 2.60
C THR A 29 15.87 7.64 3.04
N ILE A 30 15.17 8.48 2.25
CA ILE A 30 14.98 9.90 2.60
C ILE A 30 14.37 10.06 3.99
N ALA A 31 13.46 9.16 4.38
CA ALA A 31 12.83 9.21 5.70
C ALA A 31 13.82 8.96 6.85
N GLN A 32 14.74 7.99 6.68
CA GLN A 32 15.73 7.64 7.70
C GLN A 32 16.89 8.64 7.74
N LEU A 33 17.38 9.11 6.57
CA LEU A 33 18.45 10.11 6.50
C LEU A 33 18.08 11.44 7.20
N PHE A 34 16.80 11.77 7.23
CA PHE A 34 16.28 12.99 7.84
C PHE A 34 15.42 12.72 9.10
N GLU A 35 15.58 11.56 9.74
CA GLU A 35 14.74 11.12 10.85
C GLU A 35 14.66 12.15 11.99
N SER A 36 15.79 12.78 12.34
CA SER A 36 15.86 13.82 13.37
C SER A 36 15.01 15.06 13.04
N PHE A 37 14.90 15.42 11.78
CA PHE A 37 14.09 16.56 11.32
C PHE A 37 12.61 16.19 11.17
N LEU A 38 12.32 15.00 10.64
CA LEU A 38 10.96 14.51 10.47
C LEU A 38 10.27 14.30 11.82
N GLY A 39 10.98 13.74 12.80
CA GLY A 39 10.43 13.32 14.08
C GLY A 39 9.66 12.01 13.98
N SER A 40 8.78 11.74 14.95
CA SER A 40 8.05 10.47 15.02
C SER A 40 6.72 10.50 14.25
N GLU A 41 6.54 9.55 13.32
CA GLU A 41 5.29 9.33 12.58
C GLU A 41 4.10 9.04 13.53
N ASN A 42 4.33 8.30 14.63
CA ASN A 42 3.27 7.99 15.60
C ASN A 42 2.84 9.20 16.44
N ILE A 43 3.74 10.16 16.71
CA ILE A 43 3.42 11.34 17.53
C ILE A 43 2.65 12.37 16.70
N ASN A 44 3.13 12.70 15.51
CA ASN A 44 2.48 13.70 14.66
C ASN A 44 2.48 13.22 13.22
N PHE A 45 1.53 12.33 12.91
CA PHE A 45 1.41 11.69 11.60
C PHE A 45 1.28 12.71 10.46
N ILE A 46 0.37 13.67 10.57
CA ILE A 46 0.17 14.69 9.53
C ILE A 46 1.40 15.58 9.37
N GLY A 47 1.97 16.08 10.47
CA GLY A 47 3.16 16.93 10.43
C GLY A 47 4.39 16.19 9.88
N TYR A 48 4.55 14.91 10.24
CA TYR A 48 5.59 14.03 9.71
C TYR A 48 5.49 13.91 8.19
N HIS A 49 4.30 13.60 7.66
CA HIS A 49 4.10 13.44 6.21
C HIS A 49 4.17 14.76 5.43
N MET A 50 3.82 15.89 6.06
CA MET A 50 4.07 17.22 5.47
C MET A 50 5.57 17.48 5.27
N LYS A 51 6.38 17.25 6.31
CA LYS A 51 7.84 17.38 6.24
C LYS A 51 8.45 16.39 5.25
N ARG A 52 8.03 15.12 5.29
CA ARG A 52 8.49 14.06 4.40
C ARG A 52 8.25 14.42 2.94
N THR A 53 7.04 14.85 2.61
CA THR A 53 6.65 15.24 1.24
C THR A 53 7.51 16.39 0.73
N THR A 54 7.73 17.40 1.58
CA THR A 54 8.53 18.58 1.27
C THR A 54 9.99 18.22 0.97
N ILE A 55 10.65 17.45 1.84
CA ILE A 55 12.04 17.03 1.65
C ILE A 55 12.18 16.11 0.43
N THR A 56 11.28 15.14 0.29
CA THR A 56 11.33 14.16 -0.81
C THR A 56 11.22 14.88 -2.15
N ALA A 57 10.26 15.80 -2.28
CA ALA A 57 10.08 16.57 -3.50
C ALA A 57 11.30 17.46 -3.81
N LEU A 58 11.91 18.08 -2.79
CA LEU A 58 13.12 18.88 -2.97
C LEU A 58 14.31 18.03 -3.45
N ILE A 59 14.59 16.90 -2.79
CA ILE A 59 15.68 16.00 -3.15
C ILE A 59 15.50 15.47 -4.58
N HIS A 60 14.32 14.98 -4.91
CA HIS A 60 14.05 14.45 -6.25
C HIS A 60 14.14 15.54 -7.32
N SER A 61 13.71 16.77 -7.03
CA SER A 61 13.85 17.91 -7.95
C SER A 61 15.31 18.31 -8.19
N ALA A 62 16.21 18.01 -7.25
CA ALA A 62 17.63 18.34 -7.33
C ALA A 62 18.46 17.26 -8.06
N LEU A 63 17.93 16.06 -8.32
CA LEU A 63 18.66 14.98 -9.00
C LEU A 63 19.20 15.39 -10.40
N PRO A 64 18.45 16.09 -11.27
CA PRO A 64 18.99 16.52 -12.57
C PRO A 64 20.17 17.50 -12.42
N LEU A 65 20.12 18.39 -11.43
CA LEU A 65 21.21 19.32 -11.15
C LEU A 65 22.43 18.56 -10.57
N GLY A 66 22.18 17.58 -9.70
CA GLY A 66 23.20 16.70 -9.17
C GLY A 66 23.94 15.95 -10.29
N TYR A 67 23.24 15.52 -11.34
CA TYR A 67 23.88 14.90 -12.50
C TYR A 67 24.88 15.83 -13.18
N VAL A 68 24.47 17.08 -13.48
CA VAL A 68 25.36 18.08 -14.09
C VAL A 68 26.58 18.36 -13.21
N PHE A 69 26.37 18.43 -11.89
CA PHE A 69 27.46 18.58 -10.94
C PHE A 69 28.43 17.39 -10.97
N THR A 70 27.94 16.15 -11.05
CA THR A 70 28.81 14.97 -11.18
C THR A 70 29.61 14.96 -12.48
N LEU A 71 29.03 15.40 -13.60
CA LEU A 71 29.75 15.56 -14.86
C LEU A 71 30.87 16.60 -14.74
N LEU A 72 30.60 17.74 -14.10
CA LEU A 72 31.59 18.77 -13.84
C LEU A 72 32.75 18.24 -12.99
N CYS A 73 32.45 17.53 -11.89
CA CYS A 73 33.46 16.91 -11.02
C CYS A 73 34.26 15.81 -11.72
N SER A 74 33.67 15.12 -12.70
CA SER A 74 34.37 14.10 -13.50
C SER A 74 35.38 14.68 -14.51
N GLY A 75 35.44 16.01 -14.64
CA GLY A 75 36.35 16.72 -15.55
C GLY A 75 35.81 16.92 -16.96
N GLU A 76 34.50 16.71 -17.18
CA GLU A 76 33.87 16.91 -18.49
C GLU A 76 33.89 18.40 -18.89
N ARG A 77 34.38 18.71 -20.09
CA ARG A 77 34.57 20.10 -20.58
C ARG A 77 33.64 20.48 -21.74
N ASN A 78 32.43 19.93 -21.77
CA ASN A 78 31.47 20.27 -22.81
C ASN A 78 31.09 21.78 -22.74
N PRO A 79 31.20 22.55 -23.84
CA PRO A 79 30.82 23.96 -23.88
C PRO A 79 29.36 24.24 -23.46
N TRP A 80 28.47 23.27 -23.62
CA TRP A 80 27.05 23.36 -23.24
C TRP A 80 26.78 23.04 -21.77
N LEU A 81 27.79 22.60 -21.01
CA LEU A 81 27.63 22.21 -19.60
C LEU A 81 27.13 23.35 -18.70
N PRO A 82 27.60 24.61 -18.83
CA PRO A 82 27.05 25.73 -18.05
C PRO A 82 25.58 26.01 -18.39
N ALA A 83 25.20 25.90 -19.66
CA ALA A 83 23.81 26.05 -20.08
C ALA A 83 22.93 24.92 -19.50
N ALA A 84 23.43 23.69 -19.50
CA ALA A 84 22.75 22.55 -18.86
C ALA A 84 22.63 22.73 -17.33
N ALA A 85 23.64 23.27 -16.67
CA ALA A 85 23.61 23.60 -15.25
C ALA A 85 22.53 24.63 -14.94
N ALA A 86 22.48 25.72 -15.73
CA ALA A 86 21.45 26.74 -15.58
C ALA A 86 20.04 26.16 -15.81
N ALA A 87 19.85 25.36 -16.87
CA ALA A 87 18.57 24.75 -17.19
C ALA A 87 18.09 23.78 -16.09
N THR A 88 18.98 22.92 -15.58
CA THR A 88 18.64 21.96 -14.52
C THR A 88 18.46 22.63 -13.16
N ALA A 89 19.13 23.75 -12.89
CA ALA A 89 18.95 24.53 -11.65
C ALA A 89 17.56 25.19 -11.56
N ILE A 90 16.90 25.45 -12.69
CA ILE A 90 15.52 25.97 -12.70
C ILE A 90 14.56 25.01 -11.97
N ILE A 91 14.76 23.69 -12.08
CA ILE A 91 13.87 22.68 -11.50
C ILE A 91 13.79 22.78 -9.96
N PRO A 92 14.90 22.70 -9.19
CA PRO A 92 14.84 22.86 -7.74
C PRO A 92 14.48 24.29 -7.33
N LEU A 93 14.79 25.33 -8.12
CA LEU A 93 14.34 26.70 -7.84
C LEU A 93 12.81 26.83 -7.91
N LEU A 94 12.19 26.27 -8.95
CA LEU A 94 10.73 26.20 -9.06
C LEU A 94 10.12 25.36 -7.94
N MET A 95 10.80 24.29 -7.51
CA MET A 95 10.37 23.49 -6.37
C MET A 95 10.42 24.29 -5.07
N CYS A 96 11.52 25.02 -4.80
CA CYS A 96 11.63 25.92 -3.65
C CYS A 96 10.51 26.98 -3.66
N TYR A 97 10.22 27.59 -4.82
CA TYR A 97 9.09 28.50 -4.96
C TYR A 97 7.76 27.82 -4.59
N ARG A 98 7.51 26.58 -5.06
CA ARG A 98 6.33 25.81 -4.67
C ARG A 98 6.27 25.52 -3.17
N LEU A 99 7.40 25.21 -2.54
CA LEU A 99 7.47 25.00 -1.09
C LEU A 99 7.10 26.26 -0.30
N LEU A 100 7.56 27.43 -0.76
CA LEU A 100 7.16 28.72 -0.17
C LEU A 100 5.64 28.90 -0.30
N CYS A 101 5.08 28.67 -1.49
CA CYS A 101 3.63 28.73 -1.69
C CYS A 101 2.86 27.70 -0.85
N TRP A 102 3.46 26.55 -0.51
CA TRP A 102 2.86 25.57 0.40
C TRP A 102 2.90 26.01 1.85
N TRP A 103 3.84 26.86 2.23
CA TRP A 103 3.98 27.37 3.60
C TRP A 103 3.23 28.68 3.84
N GLU A 104 2.92 29.41 2.77
CA GLU A 104 2.00 30.54 2.77
C GLU A 104 0.55 30.14 3.08
N ASN A 105 -0.27 31.12 3.49
CA ASN A 105 -1.71 30.99 3.71
C ASN A 105 -2.12 29.81 4.61
N GLY A 106 -1.42 29.63 5.73
CA GLY A 106 -1.77 28.61 6.71
C GLY A 106 -1.64 27.18 6.20
N GLN A 107 -0.81 26.94 5.18
CA GLN A 107 -0.48 25.64 4.62
C GLN A 107 -1.60 24.94 3.83
N ALA A 108 -2.68 25.65 3.51
CA ALA A 108 -3.84 25.09 2.80
C ALA A 108 -3.50 24.52 1.41
N LYS A 109 -2.44 25.02 0.76
CA LYS A 109 -2.00 24.56 -0.56
C LYS A 109 -1.17 23.27 -0.51
N HIS A 110 -0.72 22.84 0.66
CA HIS A 110 0.13 21.65 0.81
C HIS A 110 -0.66 20.37 0.43
N PRO A 111 -0.09 19.44 -0.36
CA PRO A 111 -0.80 18.24 -0.83
C PRO A 111 -1.45 17.41 0.29
N VAL A 112 -0.75 17.24 1.42
CA VAL A 112 -1.26 16.54 2.61
C VAL A 112 -2.41 17.30 3.30
N VAL A 113 -2.40 18.63 3.28
CA VAL A 113 -3.46 19.44 3.90
C VAL A 113 -4.69 19.45 3.00
N LYS A 114 -4.51 19.52 1.68
CA LYS A 114 -5.60 19.48 0.70
C LYS A 114 -6.50 18.26 0.87
N SER A 115 -5.96 17.09 1.17
CA SER A 115 -6.78 15.89 1.42
C SER A 115 -7.62 15.98 2.70
N LEU A 116 -7.22 16.81 3.66
CA LEU A 116 -7.96 17.03 4.91
C LEU A 116 -9.04 18.11 4.77
N LEU A 117 -8.88 19.05 3.82
CA LEU A 117 -9.80 20.19 3.66
C LEU A 117 -11.25 19.77 3.41
N ALA A 118 -11.47 18.64 2.73
CA ALA A 118 -12.81 18.08 2.51
C ALA A 118 -13.56 17.73 3.82
N TYR A 119 -12.83 17.49 4.91
CA TYR A 119 -13.38 17.07 6.20
C TYR A 119 -13.49 18.20 7.23
N VAL A 120 -13.14 19.43 6.85
CA VAL A 120 -13.18 20.59 7.74
C VAL A 120 -14.62 21.07 7.90
N THR A 121 -15.07 21.25 9.14
CA THR A 121 -16.38 21.85 9.42
C THR A 121 -16.32 23.36 9.24
N PRO A 122 -17.39 24.00 8.73
CA PRO A 122 -17.43 25.45 8.55
C PRO A 122 -17.05 26.18 9.83
N GLY A 123 -16.07 27.09 9.76
CA GLY A 123 -15.59 27.86 10.90
C GLY A 123 -14.45 27.23 11.71
N THR A 124 -13.97 26.04 11.34
CA THR A 124 -12.81 25.38 12.00
C THR A 124 -11.57 25.33 11.08
N ASP A 125 -10.40 25.18 11.68
CA ASP A 125 -9.12 25.01 10.96
C ASP A 125 -8.86 23.51 10.68
N TRP A 126 -8.18 23.21 9.57
CA TRP A 126 -7.79 21.84 9.18
C TRP A 126 -6.93 21.14 10.23
N ARG A 127 -6.24 21.93 11.07
CA ARG A 127 -5.44 21.46 12.19
C ARG A 127 -6.25 20.67 13.22
N VAL A 128 -7.55 20.95 13.37
CA VAL A 128 -8.43 20.19 14.27
C VAL A 128 -8.65 18.78 13.72
N VAL A 129 -8.93 18.66 12.42
CA VAL A 129 -9.05 17.36 11.74
C VAL A 129 -7.73 16.60 11.81
N ALA A 130 -6.61 17.29 11.58
CA ALA A 130 -5.27 16.70 11.69
C ALA A 130 -4.98 16.20 13.12
N ALA A 131 -5.37 16.93 14.15
CA ALA A 131 -5.20 16.52 15.55
C ALA A 131 -6.02 15.26 15.88
N ASN A 132 -7.28 15.21 15.44
CA ASN A 132 -8.14 14.03 15.63
C ASN A 132 -7.57 12.80 14.91
N LEU A 133 -7.15 12.98 13.65
CA LEU A 133 -6.51 11.91 12.88
C LEU A 133 -5.20 11.45 13.53
N ASN A 134 -4.39 12.37 14.05
CA ASN A 134 -3.16 12.01 14.78
C ASN A 134 -3.45 11.19 16.04
N ILE A 135 -4.54 11.48 16.76
CA ILE A 135 -4.95 10.70 17.93
C ILE A 135 -5.38 9.30 17.49
N GLU A 136 -6.24 9.20 16.47
CA GLU A 136 -6.71 7.91 15.95
C GLU A 136 -5.57 7.06 15.36
N PHE A 137 -4.61 7.69 14.68
CA PHE A 137 -3.44 7.02 14.14
C PHE A 137 -2.55 6.42 15.24
N ARG A 138 -2.65 6.86 16.50
CA ARG A 138 -1.88 6.28 17.61
C ARG A 138 -2.46 4.96 18.10
N ASN A 139 -3.70 4.62 17.75
CA ASN A 139 -4.33 3.37 18.17
C ASN A 139 -3.55 2.15 17.65
N VAL A 140 -3.59 1.07 18.44
CA VAL A 140 -2.85 -0.17 18.17
C VAL A 140 -3.56 -1.02 17.11
N ASP A 141 -4.88 -0.88 16.97
CA ASP A 141 -5.70 -1.64 16.04
C ASP A 141 -5.56 -1.23 14.56
N LYS A 142 -4.69 -0.25 14.26
CA LYS A 142 -4.42 0.15 12.88
C LYS A 142 -3.70 -0.95 12.11
N VAL A 143 -4.13 -1.19 10.88
CA VAL A 143 -3.48 -2.11 9.96
C VAL A 143 -2.68 -1.31 8.94
N SER A 144 -1.39 -1.63 8.81
CA SER A 144 -0.52 -1.04 7.81
C SER A 144 -0.04 -2.09 6.81
N ILE A 145 -0.36 -1.88 5.53
CA ILE A 145 0.03 -2.76 4.43
C ILE A 145 0.98 -2.00 3.52
N GLN A 146 2.17 -2.57 3.27
CA GLN A 146 3.10 -1.99 2.32
C GLN A 146 2.63 -2.29 0.90
N LEU A 147 2.45 -1.26 0.06
CA LEU A 147 1.96 -1.42 -1.32
C LEU A 147 3.12 -1.57 -2.31
N ASN A 148 4.12 -0.71 -2.17
CA ASN A 148 5.38 -0.75 -2.94
C ASN A 148 6.50 -0.18 -2.07
N THR A 149 7.71 0.03 -2.57
CA THR A 149 8.84 0.50 -1.75
C THR A 149 8.63 1.90 -1.15
N THR A 150 7.74 2.72 -1.72
CA THR A 150 7.62 4.15 -1.35
C THR A 150 6.23 4.56 -0.85
N SER A 151 5.23 3.69 -1.02
CA SER A 151 3.83 3.90 -0.67
C SER A 151 3.28 2.79 0.22
N ARG A 152 2.40 3.20 1.12
CA ARG A 152 1.84 2.36 2.17
C ARG A 152 0.35 2.68 2.30
N PHE A 153 -0.43 1.65 2.56
CA PHE A 153 -1.83 1.76 2.91
C PHE A 153 -1.98 1.57 4.41
N VAL A 154 -2.76 2.42 5.05
CA VAL A 154 -3.10 2.31 6.48
C VAL A 154 -4.60 2.41 6.63
N ALA A 155 -5.19 1.42 7.31
CA ALA A 155 -6.57 1.45 7.76
C ALA A 155 -6.57 1.65 9.28
N THR A 156 -7.23 2.71 9.74
CA THR A 156 -7.57 2.92 11.16
C THR A 156 -9.01 2.48 11.40
N GLU A 157 -9.63 2.86 12.51
CA GLU A 157 -11.05 2.56 12.76
C GLU A 157 -11.97 3.31 11.78
N ASN A 158 -11.71 4.61 11.56
CA ASN A 158 -12.55 5.48 10.76
C ASN A 158 -11.93 5.94 9.45
N TRP A 159 -10.61 5.79 9.26
CA TRP A 159 -9.90 6.31 8.09
C TRP A 159 -9.26 5.20 7.27
N LEU A 160 -9.26 5.40 5.96
CA LEU A 160 -8.40 4.71 5.01
C LEU A 160 -7.43 5.75 4.45
N ILE A 161 -6.14 5.43 4.54
CA ILE A 161 -5.07 6.37 4.26
C ILE A 161 -4.11 5.71 3.28
N LYS A 162 -3.98 6.30 2.09
CA LYS A 162 -2.94 5.94 1.13
C LYS A 162 -1.81 6.96 1.20
N ILE A 163 -0.70 6.54 1.80
CA ILE A 163 0.53 7.31 1.91
C ILE A 163 1.32 7.11 0.62
N SER A 164 1.52 8.17 -0.16
CA SER A 164 2.38 8.18 -1.35
C SER A 164 3.60 9.09 -1.11
N PRO A 165 4.61 9.11 -2.00
CA PRO A 165 5.81 9.92 -1.79
C PRO A 165 5.54 11.43 -1.83
N TYR A 166 4.58 11.84 -2.66
CA TYR A 166 4.29 13.26 -2.96
C TYR A 166 2.90 13.73 -2.52
N LYS A 167 2.03 12.81 -2.10
CA LYS A 167 0.67 13.13 -1.65
C LYS A 167 0.18 12.13 -0.61
N LEU A 168 -0.74 12.58 0.22
CA LEU A 168 -1.51 11.76 1.13
C LEU A 168 -2.95 11.75 0.63
N ASN A 169 -3.55 10.57 0.47
CA ASN A 169 -4.98 10.46 0.21
C ASN A 169 -5.63 9.88 1.46
N VAL A 170 -6.69 10.54 1.92
CA VAL A 170 -7.37 10.20 3.16
C VAL A 170 -8.85 10.14 2.83
N VAL A 171 -9.50 9.04 3.23
CA VAL A 171 -10.95 8.89 3.11
C VAL A 171 -11.52 8.28 4.37
N LYS A 172 -12.72 8.71 4.79
CA LYS A 172 -13.44 8.05 5.89
C LYS A 172 -14.01 6.71 5.44
N GLN A 173 -13.89 5.69 6.27
CA GLN A 173 -14.42 4.35 6.00
C GLN A 173 -15.93 4.34 5.83
N GLY A 174 -16.67 5.09 6.66
CA GLY A 174 -18.13 5.19 6.55
C GLY A 174 -18.61 5.86 5.26
N ASP A 175 -17.76 6.70 4.64
CA ASP A 175 -18.09 7.48 3.44
C ASP A 175 -17.38 6.92 2.19
N CYS A 176 -16.96 5.65 2.21
CA CYS A 176 -16.19 5.04 1.15
C CYS A 176 -16.69 3.63 0.82
N THR A 177 -16.73 3.32 -0.47
CA THR A 177 -16.95 1.96 -0.96
C THR A 177 -15.66 1.43 -1.57
N LEU A 178 -15.25 0.24 -1.16
CA LEU A 178 -14.09 -0.45 -1.70
C LEU A 178 -14.54 -1.45 -2.75
N VAL A 179 -14.01 -1.34 -3.96
CA VAL A 179 -14.37 -2.20 -5.09
C VAL A 179 -13.12 -2.82 -5.70
N ALA A 180 -13.11 -4.13 -5.88
CA ALA A 180 -12.06 -4.81 -6.65
C ALA A 180 -12.28 -4.54 -8.14
N THR A 181 -11.26 -4.04 -8.83
CA THR A 181 -11.33 -3.65 -10.25
C THR A 181 -10.63 -4.65 -11.16
N ALA A 182 -9.53 -5.24 -10.72
CA ALA A 182 -8.74 -6.17 -11.52
C ALA A 182 -7.96 -7.16 -10.64
N THR A 183 -7.60 -8.31 -11.22
CA THR A 183 -6.70 -9.30 -10.60
C THR A 183 -5.55 -9.63 -11.54
N ASP A 184 -4.36 -9.82 -10.96
CA ASP A 184 -3.15 -10.24 -11.64
C ASP A 184 -2.55 -11.43 -10.89
N SER A 185 -2.47 -12.61 -11.50
CA SER A 185 -1.74 -13.76 -10.95
C SER A 185 -0.31 -13.83 -11.48
N HIS A 186 0.63 -14.18 -10.61
CA HIS A 186 2.05 -14.34 -10.93
C HIS A 186 2.53 -15.70 -10.42
N ASN A 187 3.08 -16.51 -11.33
CA ASN A 187 3.56 -17.88 -11.04
C ASN A 187 5.04 -17.94 -10.61
N LEU A 188 5.75 -16.81 -10.65
CA LEU A 188 7.19 -16.73 -10.39
C LEU A 188 7.44 -15.64 -9.36
N THR A 189 7.53 -16.04 -8.09
CA THR A 189 7.91 -15.16 -6.99
C THR A 189 9.40 -15.36 -6.68
N ALA A 190 10.14 -14.27 -6.47
CA ALA A 190 11.58 -14.34 -6.13
C ALA A 190 11.87 -15.14 -4.85
N SER A 191 10.87 -15.31 -3.98
CA SER A 191 10.92 -16.08 -2.74
C SER A 191 10.65 -17.58 -2.90
N GLY A 192 10.35 -18.07 -4.12
CA GLY A 192 10.10 -19.50 -4.38
C GLY A 192 8.74 -20.03 -3.90
N GLU A 193 7.84 -19.17 -3.43
CA GLU A 193 6.47 -19.54 -3.04
C GLU A 193 5.53 -19.63 -4.25
N ASP A 194 4.47 -20.44 -4.08
CA ASP A 194 3.32 -20.69 -4.96
C ASP A 194 2.75 -19.45 -5.67
N GLU A 195 1.89 -19.67 -6.67
CA GLU A 195 1.14 -18.64 -7.40
C GLU A 195 0.58 -17.52 -6.48
N VAL A 196 1.14 -16.31 -6.62
CA VAL A 196 0.70 -15.12 -5.88
C VAL A 196 -0.25 -14.31 -6.75
N GLN A 197 -1.46 -14.07 -6.24
CA GLN A 197 -2.42 -13.20 -6.90
C GLN A 197 -2.48 -11.84 -6.20
N TYR A 198 -2.45 -10.79 -7.01
CA TYR A 198 -2.67 -9.41 -6.59
C TYR A 198 -4.03 -8.92 -7.08
N VAL A 199 -4.66 -8.09 -6.26
CA VAL A 199 -5.95 -7.46 -6.52
C VAL A 199 -5.77 -5.96 -6.53
N ASN A 200 -6.28 -5.30 -7.56
CA ASN A 200 -6.41 -3.85 -7.62
C ASN A 200 -7.74 -3.46 -7.00
N ILE A 201 -7.69 -2.62 -5.97
CA ILE A 201 -8.85 -2.14 -5.23
C ILE A 201 -8.95 -0.64 -5.42
N GLU A 202 -10.13 -0.16 -5.76
CA GLU A 202 -10.48 1.25 -5.86
C GLU A 202 -11.27 1.67 -4.62
N ALA A 203 -10.81 2.73 -3.96
CA ALA A 203 -11.54 3.41 -2.90
C ALA A 203 -12.35 4.56 -3.51
N ILE A 204 -13.66 4.36 -3.57
CA ILE A 204 -14.62 5.30 -4.17
C ILE A 204 -15.33 6.02 -3.02
N PRO A 205 -15.00 7.30 -2.75
CA PRO A 205 -15.71 8.10 -1.76
C PRO A 205 -17.13 8.40 -2.24
N THR A 206 -18.07 8.49 -1.30
CA THR A 206 -19.46 8.90 -1.56
C THR A 206 -19.56 10.39 -1.90
N ARG A 207 -18.56 11.19 -1.48
CA ARG A 207 -18.52 12.63 -1.73
C ARG A 207 -17.62 12.97 -2.91
N ASP A 208 -18.09 13.88 -3.78
CA ASP A 208 -17.36 14.30 -4.99
C ASP A 208 -16.15 15.22 -4.70
N ASP A 209 -16.05 15.78 -3.50
CA ASP A 209 -14.94 16.66 -3.10
C ASP A 209 -13.68 15.90 -2.66
N VAL A 210 -13.76 14.58 -2.53
CA VAL A 210 -12.65 13.71 -2.12
C VAL A 210 -12.12 12.95 -3.34
N GLU A 211 -10.80 12.95 -3.54
CA GLU A 211 -10.17 12.23 -4.64
C GLU A 211 -10.21 10.70 -4.39
N ARG A 212 -10.77 9.96 -5.34
CA ARG A 212 -10.68 8.49 -5.38
C ARG A 212 -9.24 8.03 -5.52
N PHE A 213 -8.90 6.88 -4.95
CA PHE A 213 -7.57 6.30 -5.13
C PHE A 213 -7.61 4.79 -5.27
N THR A 214 -6.70 4.27 -6.08
CA THR A 214 -6.51 2.82 -6.28
C THR A 214 -5.27 2.34 -5.56
N PHE A 215 -5.28 1.09 -5.11
CA PHE A 215 -4.10 0.44 -4.56
C PHE A 215 -4.13 -1.06 -4.87
N ARG A 216 -2.94 -1.66 -4.95
CA ARG A 216 -2.75 -3.07 -5.29
C ARG A 216 -2.24 -3.80 -4.06
N ILE A 217 -2.91 -4.89 -3.67
CA ILE A 217 -2.50 -5.75 -2.55
C ILE A 217 -2.59 -7.22 -2.94
N SER A 218 -1.87 -8.09 -2.24
CA SER A 218 -2.03 -9.53 -2.41
C SER A 218 -3.38 -10.00 -1.88
N THR A 219 -3.87 -11.14 -2.38
CA THR A 219 -5.08 -11.78 -1.85
C THR A 219 -4.94 -12.17 -0.38
N VAL A 220 -3.74 -12.55 0.07
CA VAL A 220 -3.44 -12.82 1.48
C VAL A 220 -3.64 -11.56 2.32
N ALA A 221 -3.01 -10.45 1.93
CA ALA A 221 -3.14 -9.18 2.66
C ALA A 221 -4.58 -8.62 2.62
N LEU A 222 -5.34 -8.90 1.55
CA LEU A 222 -6.77 -8.56 1.48
C LEU A 222 -7.58 -9.32 2.53
N ARG A 223 -7.33 -10.63 2.69
CA ARG A 223 -8.03 -11.46 3.68
C ARG A 223 -7.70 -11.01 5.12
N ASP A 224 -6.48 -10.53 5.36
CA ASP A 224 -6.08 -9.97 6.66
C ASP A 224 -6.69 -8.58 6.92
N LEU A 225 -6.88 -7.79 5.85
CA LEU A 225 -7.47 -6.45 5.93
C LEU A 225 -8.99 -6.51 6.14
N GLN A 226 -9.66 -7.48 5.52
CA GLN A 226 -11.12 -7.52 5.43
C GLN A 226 -11.86 -7.48 6.79
N PRO A 227 -11.42 -8.20 7.85
CA PRO A 227 -12.04 -8.14 9.17
C PRO A 227 -11.91 -6.78 9.87
N ARG A 228 -11.00 -5.92 9.40
CA ARG A 228 -10.66 -4.63 10.01
C ARG A 228 -11.34 -3.46 9.30
N LEU A 229 -11.97 -3.72 8.17
CA LEU A 229 -12.74 -2.72 7.44
C LEU A 229 -14.16 -2.70 7.96
N SER A 230 -14.71 -1.48 8.13
CA SER A 230 -16.12 -1.30 8.47
C SER A 230 -17.08 -1.88 7.41
N GLN A 231 -16.65 -1.93 6.16
CA GLN A 231 -17.40 -2.52 5.04
C GLN A 231 -16.48 -3.46 4.25
N PRO A 232 -16.97 -4.66 3.88
CA PRO A 232 -16.17 -5.59 3.08
C PRO A 232 -15.92 -5.03 1.68
N VAL A 233 -14.79 -5.43 1.09
CA VAL A 233 -14.47 -5.09 -0.29
C VAL A 233 -15.46 -5.79 -1.22
N ARG A 234 -16.12 -5.02 -2.08
CA ARG A 234 -17.03 -5.56 -3.10
C ARG A 234 -16.20 -6.17 -4.22
N VAL A 235 -16.36 -7.48 -4.39
CA VAL A 235 -15.74 -8.23 -5.49
C VAL A 235 -16.81 -8.47 -6.55
N PRO A 236 -16.69 -7.86 -7.75
CA PRO A 236 -17.59 -8.13 -8.86
C PRO A 236 -17.52 -9.60 -9.32
N ASP A 237 -18.63 -10.14 -9.82
CA ASP A 237 -18.75 -11.56 -10.22
C ASP A 237 -17.73 -11.99 -11.31
N HIS A 238 -17.25 -11.05 -12.11
CA HIS A 238 -16.25 -11.30 -13.15
C HIS A 238 -14.82 -11.42 -12.61
N ILE A 239 -14.60 -11.20 -11.31
CA ILE A 239 -13.28 -11.25 -10.67
C ILE A 239 -13.21 -12.47 -9.75
N SER A 240 -12.43 -13.46 -10.14
CA SER A 240 -12.14 -14.63 -9.31
C SER A 240 -10.91 -14.41 -8.45
N LEU A 241 -11.11 -14.38 -7.13
CA LEU A 241 -10.01 -14.40 -6.16
C LEU A 241 -9.43 -15.81 -6.04
N LEU A 242 -8.11 -15.90 -5.92
CA LEU A 242 -7.40 -17.15 -5.72
C LEU A 242 -7.87 -17.79 -4.41
N PRO A 243 -8.34 -19.05 -4.46
CA PRO A 243 -8.79 -19.73 -3.25
C PRO A 243 -7.63 -19.97 -2.28
N THR A 244 -7.94 -19.97 -0.98
CA THR A 244 -6.97 -20.37 0.05
C THR A 244 -6.50 -21.80 -0.15
N LEU A 245 -5.37 -22.16 0.45
CA LEU A 245 -4.93 -23.55 0.49
C LEU A 245 -5.99 -24.48 1.08
N ILE A 246 -6.75 -24.02 2.07
CA ILE A 246 -7.86 -24.77 2.66
C ILE A 246 -8.99 -24.92 1.65
N GLU A 247 -9.42 -23.85 0.97
CA GLU A 247 -10.44 -23.93 -0.08
C GLU A 247 -10.00 -24.85 -1.22
N ARG A 248 -8.74 -24.75 -1.66
CA ARG A 248 -8.15 -25.65 -2.67
C ARG A 248 -8.16 -27.10 -2.18
N PHE A 249 -7.72 -27.35 -0.96
CA PHE A 249 -7.74 -28.68 -0.36
C PHE A 249 -9.16 -29.23 -0.28
N VAL A 250 -10.13 -28.44 0.20
CA VAL A 250 -11.54 -28.86 0.28
C VAL A 250 -12.10 -29.17 -1.11
N ASN A 251 -11.77 -28.38 -2.12
CA ASN A 251 -12.20 -28.63 -3.50
C ASN A 251 -11.59 -29.93 -4.04
N VAL A 252 -10.29 -30.14 -3.84
CA VAL A 252 -9.60 -31.37 -4.25
C VAL A 252 -10.15 -32.58 -3.48
N PHE A 253 -10.36 -32.44 -2.18
CA PHE A 253 -10.89 -33.48 -1.31
C PHE A 253 -12.33 -33.86 -1.71
N LYS A 254 -13.20 -32.88 -1.95
CA LYS A 254 -14.56 -33.13 -2.46
C LYS A 254 -14.53 -33.89 -3.78
N HIS A 255 -13.65 -33.48 -4.70
CA HIS A 255 -13.47 -34.15 -5.98
C HIS A 255 -13.07 -35.63 -5.82
N TYR A 256 -12.15 -35.95 -4.90
CA TYR A 256 -11.78 -37.34 -4.61
C TYR A 256 -12.88 -38.12 -3.88
N VAL A 257 -13.62 -37.48 -2.96
CA VAL A 257 -14.74 -38.12 -2.25
C VAL A 257 -15.87 -38.48 -3.21
N GLU A 258 -16.14 -37.63 -4.21
CA GLU A 258 -17.15 -37.90 -5.24
C GLU A 258 -16.79 -39.08 -6.15
N GLN A 259 -15.50 -39.38 -6.30
CA GLN A 259 -15.03 -40.55 -7.05
C GLN A 259 -15.11 -41.85 -6.25
N ASN A 260 -15.37 -41.79 -4.93
CA ASN A 260 -15.46 -42.99 -4.12
C ASN A 260 -16.76 -43.75 -4.42
N PRO A 261 -16.71 -45.07 -4.65
CA PRO A 261 -17.91 -45.88 -4.86
C PRO A 261 -18.80 -45.82 -3.61
N VAL A 262 -20.09 -45.58 -3.84
CA VAL A 262 -21.11 -45.60 -2.78
C VAL A 262 -21.50 -47.05 -2.54
N TYR A 263 -21.13 -47.59 -1.37
CA TYR A 263 -21.53 -48.93 -0.96
C TYR A 263 -22.88 -48.89 -0.23
N TYR A 264 -23.87 -49.60 -0.77
CA TYR A 264 -25.14 -49.84 -0.09
C TYR A 264 -24.99 -51.12 0.75
N ILE A 265 -25.17 -51.01 2.06
CA ILE A 265 -25.08 -52.13 2.99
C ILE A 265 -26.50 -52.63 3.24
N ASP A 266 -26.86 -53.78 2.63
CA ASP A 266 -28.20 -54.35 2.74
C ASP A 266 -28.44 -55.15 4.05
N GLN A 267 -27.40 -55.47 4.80
CA GLN A 267 -27.52 -56.10 6.12
C GLN A 267 -26.50 -55.52 7.10
N VAL A 268 -27.00 -54.80 8.09
CA VAL A 268 -26.20 -54.21 9.16
C VAL A 268 -25.91 -55.30 10.19
N SER A 269 -24.69 -55.83 10.18
CA SER A 269 -24.15 -56.60 11.32
C SER A 269 -23.64 -55.61 12.38
N GLU A 270 -23.92 -55.88 13.66
CA GLU A 270 -23.73 -54.92 14.78
C GLU A 270 -22.32 -54.31 14.88
N ASP A 271 -21.28 -55.01 14.42
CA ASP A 271 -19.89 -54.53 14.40
C ASP A 271 -19.64 -53.36 13.42
N ILE A 272 -20.49 -53.20 12.39
CA ILE A 272 -20.34 -52.17 11.36
C ILE A 272 -20.97 -50.83 11.80
N ILE A 273 -21.95 -50.87 12.71
CA ILE A 273 -22.62 -49.67 13.25
C ILE A 273 -21.61 -48.77 13.97
N LEU A 274 -20.69 -49.37 14.73
CA LEU A 274 -19.67 -48.62 15.48
C LEU A 274 -18.71 -47.87 14.54
N LEU A 275 -18.32 -48.47 13.42
CA LEU A 275 -17.43 -47.85 12.43
C LEU A 275 -18.13 -46.74 11.64
N GLN A 276 -19.42 -46.92 11.35
CA GLN A 276 -20.22 -45.97 10.57
C GLN A 276 -20.58 -44.72 11.38
N ILE A 277 -20.83 -44.85 12.68
CA ILE A 277 -20.98 -43.71 13.61
C ILE A 277 -19.69 -42.90 13.66
N VAL A 278 -18.53 -43.56 13.79
CA VAL A 278 -17.23 -42.88 13.84
C VAL A 278 -16.95 -42.10 12.55
N VAL A 279 -17.17 -42.70 11.37
CA VAL A 279 -16.93 -42.01 10.08
C VAL A 279 -17.95 -40.90 9.81
N HIS A 280 -19.21 -41.08 10.23
CA HIS A 280 -20.23 -40.04 10.08
C HIS A 280 -19.96 -38.84 11.00
N ASP A 281 -19.56 -39.08 12.26
CA ASP A 281 -19.19 -38.03 13.21
C ASP A 281 -18.00 -37.22 12.72
N TYR A 282 -16.97 -37.83 12.14
CA TYR A 282 -15.83 -37.09 11.57
C TYR A 282 -16.23 -36.23 10.37
N LYS A 283 -17.11 -36.74 9.49
CA LYS A 283 -17.57 -36.01 8.31
C LYS A 283 -18.47 -34.84 8.69
N VAL A 284 -19.31 -35.00 9.72
CA VAL A 284 -20.18 -33.95 10.26
C VAL A 284 -19.37 -32.93 11.06
N LEU A 285 -18.39 -33.33 11.88
CA LEU A 285 -17.53 -32.39 12.60
C LEU A 285 -16.74 -31.47 11.66
N ILE A 286 -16.15 -32.01 10.59
CA ILE A 286 -15.35 -31.22 9.65
C ILE A 286 -16.22 -30.22 8.85
N LEU A 287 -17.46 -30.59 8.54
CA LEU A 287 -18.39 -29.72 7.83
C LEU A 287 -19.04 -28.68 8.76
N GLN A 288 -19.38 -29.03 10.00
CA GLN A 288 -19.89 -28.09 11.00
C GLN A 288 -18.84 -27.08 11.45
N GLN A 289 -17.57 -27.48 11.59
CA GLN A 289 -16.47 -26.55 11.91
C GLN A 289 -16.24 -25.54 10.76
N TYR A 290 -16.58 -25.91 9.51
CA TYR A 290 -16.45 -25.06 8.34
C TYR A 290 -17.62 -24.05 8.23
N GLU A 291 -18.85 -24.44 8.55
CA GLU A 291 -19.99 -23.51 8.57
C GLU A 291 -19.95 -22.53 9.75
N TYR A 292 -19.31 -22.89 10.87
CA TYR A 292 -19.15 -22.00 12.03
C TYR A 292 -18.13 -20.87 11.83
N ASN A 293 -17.19 -21.02 10.88
CA ASN A 293 -16.10 -20.06 10.61
C ASN A 293 -16.33 -19.18 9.37
N ARG A 294 -17.56 -19.14 8.85
CA ARG A 294 -17.99 -18.29 7.74
C ARG A 294 -18.64 -17.00 8.24
#